data_AF-A0A6N7W9K3-F1
#
_entry.id   AF-A0A6N7W9K3-F1
#
_cell.length_a   1.000
_cell.length_b   1.000
_cell.length_c   1.000
_cell.angle_alpha   90.00
_cell.angle_beta   90.00
_cell.angle_gamma   90.00
#
_symmetry.space_group_name_H-M   'P 1'
#
loop_
_entity.id
_entity.type
_entity.pdbx_description
1 polymer ?
#
loop_
_entity_poly.entity_id
_entity_poly.type
_entity_poly.pdbx_seq_one_letter_code
_entity_poly.pdbx_strand_id
1 'polypeptide(L)'
;MIQTKRNNNQYEKNAGRRERILDELKRNGFRITSQRKLLIDIILSDECSCCKEIYYKAVHEDPSIGIATVYRMVKTLEEIGAIDRKNLYRISCDENCEFQDGCVLVLKNKEKVTLSMEDFREAVNEVLRRKGYREEEKVETVILNSLSLAEGV
;
A
#
# COMPACT_ATOMS: atom_id res chain seq x y z
N MET A 1 6.52 -31.59 -2.62
CA MET A 1 6.73 -30.97 -1.30
C MET A 1 7.31 -29.57 -1.47
N ILE A 2 6.51 -28.57 -1.86
CA ILE A 2 7.00 -27.19 -2.10
C ILE A 2 5.98 -26.20 -1.52
N GLN A 3 5.76 -26.24 -0.21
CA GLN A 3 4.97 -25.22 0.51
C GLN A 3 5.51 -25.08 1.93
N THR A 4 6.69 -24.47 2.09
CA THR A 4 7.17 -24.08 3.44
C THR A 4 8.16 -22.91 3.45
N LYS A 5 8.92 -22.66 2.38
CA LYS A 5 10.02 -21.66 2.42
C LYS A 5 9.61 -20.18 2.20
N ARG A 6 8.43 -19.88 1.66
CA ARG A 6 7.99 -18.48 1.42
C ARG A 6 7.47 -17.77 2.68
N ASN A 7 6.98 -18.51 3.68
CA ASN A 7 6.36 -17.92 4.86
C ASN A 7 7.38 -17.23 5.78
N ASN A 8 8.47 -17.91 6.18
CA ASN A 8 9.39 -17.38 7.21
C ASN A 8 10.00 -16.01 6.89
N ASN A 9 10.37 -15.75 5.63
CA ASN A 9 11.04 -14.50 5.26
C ASN A 9 10.11 -13.27 5.35
N GLN A 10 8.80 -13.47 5.16
CA GLN A 10 7.82 -12.39 5.25
C GLN A 10 7.44 -12.06 6.71
N TYR A 11 7.42 -13.06 7.60
CA TYR A 11 7.24 -12.83 9.04
C TYR A 11 8.42 -12.06 9.66
N GLU A 12 9.65 -12.39 9.30
CA GLU A 12 10.85 -11.70 9.82
C GLU A 12 10.91 -10.24 9.35
N LYS A 13 10.60 -9.98 8.07
CA LYS A 13 10.52 -8.62 7.51
C LYS A 13 9.42 -7.78 8.17
N ASN A 14 8.27 -8.40 8.48
CA ASN A 14 7.15 -7.72 9.15
C ASN A 14 7.41 -7.47 10.64
N ALA A 15 8.12 -8.35 11.34
CA ALA A 15 8.46 -8.17 12.76
C ALA A 15 9.37 -6.94 12.97
N GLY A 16 10.42 -6.80 12.16
CA GLY A 16 11.29 -5.62 12.23
C GLY A 16 10.58 -4.32 11.87
N ARG A 17 9.64 -4.38 10.92
CA ARG A 17 8.85 -3.22 10.49
C ARG A 17 7.84 -2.77 11.55
N ARG A 18 7.17 -3.72 12.18
CA ARG A 18 6.24 -3.46 13.28
C ARG A 18 6.91 -2.70 14.41
N GLU A 19 8.09 -3.15 14.85
CA GLU A 19 8.80 -2.49 15.95
C GLU A 19 9.21 -1.06 15.59
N ARG A 20 9.68 -0.83 14.35
CA ARG A 20 10.01 0.52 13.86
C ARG A 20 8.82 1.48 13.93
N ILE A 21 7.62 1.04 13.50
CA ILE A 21 6.41 1.87 13.56
C ILE A 21 6.02 2.17 15.01
N LEU A 22 6.13 1.17 15.90
CA LEU A 22 5.86 1.35 17.32
C LEU A 22 6.84 2.32 17.97
N ASP A 23 8.12 2.26 17.60
CA ASP A 23 9.14 3.18 18.09
C ASP A 23 8.98 4.59 17.53
N GLU A 24 8.55 4.74 16.28
CA GLU A 24 8.22 6.05 15.71
C GLU A 24 7.05 6.69 16.46
N LEU A 25 6.01 5.92 16.76
CA LEU A 25 4.89 6.40 17.57
C LEU A 25 5.36 6.83 18.98
N LYS A 26 6.23 6.05 19.64
CA LYS A 26 6.78 6.44 20.94
C LYS A 26 7.61 7.72 20.85
N ARG A 27 8.49 7.83 19.84
CA ARG A 27 9.34 9.02 19.61
C ARG A 27 8.52 10.28 19.38
N ASN A 28 7.37 10.15 18.72
CA ASN A 28 6.42 11.25 18.50
C ASN A 28 5.43 11.46 19.66
N GLY A 29 5.66 10.85 20.83
CA GLY A 29 4.86 11.08 22.05
C GLY A 29 3.51 10.35 22.09
N PHE A 30 3.24 9.43 21.16
CA PHE A 30 2.00 8.66 21.16
C PHE A 30 2.08 7.48 22.13
N ARG A 31 1.05 7.32 22.96
CA ARG A 31 0.90 6.15 23.83
C ARG A 31 0.69 4.87 23.02
N ILE A 32 1.44 3.82 23.28
CA ILE A 32 1.25 2.53 22.59
C ILE A 32 0.13 1.73 23.29
N THR A 33 -1.09 1.83 22.76
CA THR A 33 -2.26 1.08 23.26
C THR A 33 -2.42 -0.26 22.55
N SER A 34 -3.24 -1.17 23.10
CA SER A 34 -3.60 -2.44 22.45
C SER A 34 -4.24 -2.21 21.08
N GLN A 35 -5.18 -1.27 20.97
CA GLN A 35 -5.82 -0.91 19.71
C GLN A 35 -4.82 -0.44 18.65
N ARG A 36 -3.82 0.37 19.02
CA ARG A 36 -2.78 0.82 18.08
C ARG A 36 -1.93 -0.35 17.60
N LYS A 37 -1.56 -1.28 18.48
CA LYS A 37 -0.84 -2.50 18.10
C LYS A 37 -1.65 -3.34 17.11
N LEU A 38 -2.92 -3.60 17.44
CA LEU A 38 -3.83 -4.36 16.57
C LEU A 38 -3.99 -3.72 15.18
N LEU A 39 -4.20 -2.40 15.11
CA LEU A 39 -4.33 -1.70 13.83
C LEU A 39 -3.03 -1.77 13.01
N ILE A 40 -1.86 -1.65 13.65
CA ILE A 40 -0.57 -1.83 12.96
C ILE A 40 -0.45 -3.26 12.44
N ASP A 41 -0.82 -4.25 13.26
CA ASP A 41 -0.77 -5.66 12.87
C ASP A 41 -1.66 -5.94 11.65
N ILE A 42 -2.88 -5.38 11.61
CA ILE A 42 -3.78 -5.49 10.45
C ILE A 42 -3.21 -4.80 9.22
N ILE A 43 -2.64 -3.60 9.38
CA ILE A 43 -2.04 -2.83 8.28
C ILE A 43 -0.81 -3.55 7.69
N LEU A 44 -0.05 -4.27 8.51
CA LEU A 44 1.17 -4.96 8.10
C LEU A 44 0.96 -6.40 7.62
N SER A 45 -0.10 -7.06 8.09
CA SER A 45 -0.36 -8.46 7.79
C SER A 45 -1.06 -8.68 6.45
N ASP A 46 -1.79 -7.67 5.96
CA ASP A 46 -2.75 -7.88 4.88
C ASP A 46 -2.67 -6.78 3.82
N GLU A 47 -2.94 -7.13 2.56
CA GLU A 47 -3.03 -6.19 1.44
C GLU A 47 -4.37 -5.43 1.51
N CYS A 48 -4.64 -4.76 2.63
CA CYS A 48 -5.84 -3.95 2.76
C CYS A 48 -5.77 -2.80 1.75
N SER A 49 -6.75 -2.74 0.87
CA SER A 49 -6.85 -1.70 -0.16
C SER A 49 -7.40 -0.40 0.43
N CYS A 50 -8.18 -0.44 1.51
CA CYS A 50 -8.77 0.78 2.04
C CYS A 50 -9.02 0.74 3.55
N CYS A 51 -9.27 1.94 4.12
CA CYS A 51 -9.61 2.10 5.54
C CYS A 51 -10.86 1.30 5.97
N LYS A 52 -11.80 1.02 5.04
CA LYS A 52 -12.97 0.19 5.36
C LYS A 52 -12.57 -1.26 5.61
N GLU A 53 -11.64 -1.81 4.84
CA GLU A 53 -11.15 -3.18 5.05
C GLU A 53 -10.38 -3.31 6.36
N ILE A 54 -9.53 -2.33 6.68
CA ILE A 54 -8.85 -2.25 7.98
C ILE A 54 -9.88 -2.24 9.12
N TYR A 55 -10.93 -1.41 8.98
CA TYR A 55 -12.00 -1.35 9.97
C TYR A 55 -12.75 -2.67 10.14
N TYR A 56 -13.16 -3.33 9.05
CA TYR A 56 -13.88 -4.60 9.14
C TYR A 56 -13.05 -5.67 9.86
N LYS A 57 -11.75 -5.74 9.60
CA LYS A 57 -10.86 -6.67 10.32
C LYS A 57 -10.68 -6.26 11.78
N ALA A 58 -10.50 -4.96 12.04
CA ALA A 58 -10.29 -4.46 13.40
C ALA A 58 -11.51 -4.66 14.29
N VAL A 59 -12.73 -4.46 13.77
CA VAL A 59 -13.97 -4.64 14.56
C VAL A 59 -14.29 -6.12 14.81
N HIS A 60 -13.81 -7.03 13.95
CA HIS A 60 -13.90 -8.47 14.19
C HIS A 60 -13.05 -8.90 15.40
N GLU A 61 -11.88 -8.29 15.60
CA GLU A 61 -10.97 -8.59 16.71
C GLU A 61 -11.25 -7.75 17.97
N ASP A 62 -11.60 -6.47 17.80
CA ASP A 62 -11.93 -5.53 18.87
C ASP A 62 -13.16 -4.68 18.48
N PRO A 63 -14.38 -5.07 18.94
CA PRO A 63 -15.62 -4.35 18.65
C PRO A 63 -15.66 -2.90 19.14
N SER A 64 -14.74 -2.49 20.02
CA SER A 64 -14.65 -1.11 20.51
C SER A 64 -14.00 -0.15 19.50
N ILE A 65 -13.37 -0.68 18.44
CA ILE A 65 -12.74 0.13 17.40
C ILE A 65 -13.80 0.66 16.45
N GLY A 66 -14.04 1.97 16.52
CA GLY A 66 -14.85 2.69 15.53
C GLY A 66 -14.06 3.04 14.27
N ILE A 67 -14.77 3.22 13.15
CA ILE A 67 -14.18 3.65 11.86
C ILE A 67 -13.37 4.95 11.99
N ALA A 68 -13.81 5.89 12.83
CA ALA A 68 -13.08 7.14 13.10
C ALA A 68 -11.71 6.91 13.76
N THR A 69 -11.56 5.84 14.54
CA THR A 69 -10.27 5.46 15.14
C THR A 69 -9.31 4.96 14.07
N VAL A 70 -9.79 4.20 13.08
CA VAL A 70 -8.99 3.76 11.94
C VAL A 70 -8.48 4.96 11.14
N TYR A 71 -9.36 5.90 10.76
CA TYR A 71 -8.94 7.09 10.03
C TYR A 71 -7.93 7.94 10.78
N ARG A 72 -8.12 8.16 12.09
CA ARG A 72 -7.16 8.88 12.92
C ARG A 72 -5.82 8.15 12.98
N MET A 73 -5.84 6.83 13.12
CA MET A 73 -4.61 6.04 13.17
C MET A 73 -3.83 6.12 11.85
N VAL A 74 -4.51 5.95 10.72
CA VAL A 74 -3.90 6.06 9.38
C VAL A 74 -3.32 7.47 9.18
N LYS A 75 -4.05 8.52 9.55
CA LYS A 75 -3.58 9.92 9.49
C LYS A 75 -2.35 10.13 10.37
N THR A 76 -2.34 9.61 11.60
CA THR A 76 -1.18 9.71 12.50
C THR A 76 0.04 9.01 11.93
N LEU A 77 -0.12 7.79 11.40
CA LEU A 77 0.97 7.05 10.78
C LEU A 77 1.53 7.77 9.55
N GLU A 78 0.67 8.44 8.79
CA GLU A 78 1.08 9.27 7.65
C GLU A 78 1.84 10.53 8.09
N GLU A 79 1.34 11.25 9.10
CA GLU A 79 1.96 12.47 9.62
C GLU A 79 3.36 12.23 10.19
N ILE A 80 3.62 11.04 10.76
CA ILE A 80 4.94 10.65 11.25
C ILE A 80 5.81 9.97 10.18
N GLY A 81 5.34 9.90 8.93
CA GLY A 81 6.08 9.28 7.82
C GLY A 81 6.20 7.76 7.90
N ALA A 82 5.44 7.09 8.77
CA ALA A 82 5.46 5.63 8.90
C ALA A 82 4.71 4.92 7.75
N ILE A 83 3.78 5.63 7.09
CA ILE A 83 3.08 5.21 5.87
C ILE A 83 2.87 6.41 4.94
N ASP A 84 2.63 6.18 3.66
CA ASP A 84 2.25 7.23 2.70
C ASP A 84 0.85 6.94 2.17
N ARG A 85 -0.07 7.93 2.19
CA ARG A 85 -1.46 7.76 1.76
C ARG A 85 -1.65 7.71 0.24
N LYS A 86 -0.77 8.35 -0.54
CA LYS A 86 -0.75 8.19 -2.02
C LYS A 86 -0.32 6.77 -2.40
N ASN A 87 0.44 6.17 -1.50
CA ASN A 87 0.98 4.82 -1.52
C ASN A 87 0.30 3.92 -0.48
N LEU A 88 -0.92 4.24 0.00
CA LEU A 88 -1.58 3.39 1.01
C LEU A 88 -1.92 2.00 0.44
N TYR A 89 -1.79 1.84 -0.88
CA TYR A 89 -1.88 0.60 -1.64
C TYR A 89 -0.50 -0.06 -1.92
N ARG A 90 0.63 0.59 -1.59
CA ARG A 90 2.02 0.11 -1.68
C ARG A 90 2.91 0.96 -0.76
N ILE A 91 3.02 0.61 0.52
CA ILE A 91 3.70 1.44 1.52
C ILE A 91 5.14 1.77 1.08
N SER A 92 5.48 3.06 1.03
CA SER A 92 6.83 3.57 0.76
C SER A 92 7.81 3.17 1.87
N CYS A 93 9.03 2.80 1.49
CA CYS A 93 10.17 2.74 2.39
C CYS A 93 11.31 3.55 1.75
N ASP A 94 12.17 4.11 2.59
CA ASP A 94 13.41 4.79 2.19
C ASP A 94 14.26 3.94 1.24
N GLU A 95 15.12 4.65 0.50
CA GLU A 95 15.86 4.34 -0.74
C GLU A 95 16.71 3.05 -0.78
N ASN A 96 16.62 2.14 0.20
CA ASN A 96 17.31 0.85 0.20
C ASN A 96 16.38 -0.37 0.33
N CYS A 97 15.09 -0.20 0.03
CA CYS A 97 14.22 -1.35 -0.17
C CYS A 97 14.26 -1.79 -1.62
N GLU A 98 14.76 -3.00 -1.87
CA GLU A 98 14.40 -3.76 -3.08
C GLU A 98 12.90 -4.10 -3.02
N PHE A 99 12.08 -3.11 -3.35
CA PHE A 99 10.68 -3.33 -3.67
C PHE A 99 10.62 -4.01 -5.03
N GLN A 100 9.79 -5.04 -5.16
CA GLN A 100 9.44 -5.53 -6.49
C GLN A 100 8.53 -4.48 -7.11
N ASP A 101 9.14 -3.55 -7.84
CA ASP A 101 8.45 -2.47 -8.51
C ASP A 101 7.56 -3.03 -9.61
N GLY A 102 6.25 -2.92 -9.41
CA GLY A 102 5.29 -3.46 -10.34
C GLY A 102 3.86 -3.01 -10.07
N CYS A 103 3.08 -2.95 -11.14
CA CYS A 103 1.66 -2.63 -11.16
C CYS A 103 0.85 -3.92 -11.36
N VAL A 104 -0.34 -4.04 -10.76
CA VAL A 104 -1.23 -5.18 -10.98
C VAL A 104 -2.44 -4.73 -11.78
N LEU A 105 -2.62 -5.30 -12.97
CA LEU A 105 -3.82 -5.12 -13.79
C LEU A 105 -4.85 -6.18 -13.40
N VAL A 106 -6.09 -5.77 -13.17
CA VAL A 106 -7.23 -6.68 -12.99
C VAL A 106 -8.10 -6.62 -14.23
N LEU A 107 -8.13 -7.71 -14.97
CA LEU A 107 -8.92 -7.83 -16.20
C LEU A 107 -10.42 -8.05 -15.87
N LYS A 108 -11.31 -7.84 -16.84
CA LYS A 108 -12.76 -8.02 -16.65
C LYS A 108 -13.14 -9.45 -16.23
N ASN A 109 -12.36 -10.45 -16.63
CA ASN A 109 -12.50 -11.85 -16.21
C ASN A 109 -11.96 -12.12 -14.79
N LYS A 110 -11.53 -11.08 -14.06
CA LYS A 110 -10.91 -11.10 -12.72
C LYS A 110 -9.51 -11.71 -12.67
N GLU A 111 -8.91 -11.98 -13.83
CA GLU A 111 -7.51 -12.38 -13.91
C GLU A 111 -6.60 -11.21 -13.49
N LYS A 112 -5.56 -11.53 -12.72
CA LYS A 112 -4.56 -10.57 -12.25
C LYS A 112 -3.29 -10.75 -13.08
N VAL A 113 -2.84 -9.68 -13.72
CA VAL A 113 -1.58 -9.62 -14.45
C VAL A 113 -0.64 -8.68 -13.71
N THR A 114 0.52 -9.18 -13.31
CA THR A 114 1.57 -8.36 -12.70
C THR A 114 2.47 -7.82 -13.79
N LEU A 115 2.60 -6.50 -13.85
CA LEU A 115 3.57 -5.80 -14.68
C LEU A 115 4.75 -5.38 -13.80
N SER A 116 5.98 -5.69 -14.22
CA SER A 116 7.17 -5.06 -13.65
C SER A 116 7.23 -3.57 -14.03
N MET A 117 8.15 -2.81 -13.44
CA MET A 117 8.42 -1.45 -13.92
C MET A 117 8.95 -1.39 -15.34
N GLU A 118 9.65 -2.43 -15.80
CA GLU A 118 10.11 -2.51 -17.18
C GLU A 118 8.91 -2.65 -18.12
N ASP A 119 7.98 -3.55 -17.81
CA ASP A 119 6.74 -3.73 -18.57
C ASP A 119 5.87 -2.45 -18.56
N PHE A 120 5.76 -1.80 -17.40
CA PHE A 120 5.00 -0.57 -17.26
C PHE A 120 5.64 0.58 -18.06
N ARG A 121 6.96 0.72 -17.99
CA ARG A 121 7.71 1.74 -18.74
C ARG A 121 7.60 1.50 -20.23
N GLU A 122 7.70 0.26 -20.68
CA GLU A 122 7.51 -0.11 -22.08
C GLU A 122 6.10 0.25 -22.56
N ALA A 123 5.07 -0.11 -21.77
CA ALA A 123 3.68 0.22 -22.09
C ALA A 123 3.44 1.74 -22.20
N VAL A 124 4.00 2.54 -21.29
CA VAL A 124 3.91 4.01 -21.35
C VAL A 124 4.62 4.57 -22.58
N ASN A 125 5.85 4.12 -22.85
CA ASN A 125 6.62 4.59 -24.01
C ASN A 125 5.93 4.26 -25.33
N GLU A 126 5.33 3.07 -25.45
CA GLU A 126 4.57 2.70 -26.64
C GLU A 126 3.36 3.62 -26.86
N VAL A 127 2.67 4.01 -25.80
CA VAL A 127 1.56 4.99 -25.88
C VAL A 127 2.07 6.37 -26.30
N LEU A 128 3.19 6.83 -25.73
CA LEU A 128 3.80 8.12 -26.07
C LEU A 128 4.23 8.17 -27.54
N ARG A 129 4.87 7.11 -28.03
CA ARG A 129 5.25 6.98 -29.44
C ARG A 129 4.06 7.07 -30.38
N ARG A 130 2.94 6.38 -30.05
CA ARG A 130 1.69 6.46 -30.82
C ARG A 130 1.06 7.85 -30.79
N LYS A 131 1.33 8.64 -29.75
CA LYS A 131 0.87 10.02 -29.61
C LYS A 131 1.82 11.04 -30.25
N GLY A 132 2.96 10.60 -30.80
CA GLY A 132 3.92 11.44 -31.52
C GLY A 132 5.03 12.04 -30.65
N TYR A 133 5.16 11.61 -29.39
CA TYR A 133 6.27 12.00 -28.53
C TYR A 133 7.53 11.21 -28.88
N ARG A 134 8.70 11.83 -28.69
CA ARG A 134 10.01 11.24 -28.97
C ARG A 134 10.54 10.49 -27.76
N GLU A 135 11.38 9.48 -27.96
CA GLU A 135 11.99 8.69 -26.88
C GLU A 135 12.87 9.51 -25.93
N GLU A 136 13.36 10.66 -26.39
CA GLU A 136 14.17 11.60 -25.62
C GLU A 136 13.36 12.33 -24.53
N GLU A 137 12.03 12.37 -24.68
CA GLU A 137 11.11 12.99 -23.73
C GLU A 137 10.87 12.03 -22.56
N LYS A 138 11.70 12.14 -21.53
CA LYS A 138 11.60 11.32 -20.32
C LYS A 138 10.34 11.66 -19.53
N VAL A 139 9.59 10.62 -19.14
CA VAL A 139 8.46 10.74 -18.24
C VAL A 139 8.98 11.01 -16.82
N GLU A 140 8.74 12.22 -16.31
CA GLU A 140 9.10 12.60 -14.94
C GLU A 140 8.02 12.17 -13.94
N THR A 141 6.74 12.26 -14.29
CA THR A 141 5.62 11.96 -13.38
C THR A 141 4.42 11.41 -14.15
N VAL A 142 3.76 10.40 -13.59
CA VAL A 142 2.48 9.86 -14.07
C VAL A 142 1.38 10.20 -13.07
N ILE A 143 0.34 10.89 -13.51
CA ILE A 143 -0.81 11.27 -12.67
C ILE A 143 -2.03 10.44 -13.10
N LEU A 144 -2.58 9.66 -12.17
CA LEU A 144 -3.80 8.87 -12.39
C LEU A 144 -5.01 9.63 -11.83
N ASN A 145 -5.86 10.13 -12.73
CA ASN A 145 -7.13 10.72 -12.34
C ASN A 145 -8.22 9.67 -12.43
N SER A 146 -8.76 9.24 -11.29
CA SER A 146 -9.96 8.39 -11.26
C SER A 146 -11.18 9.23 -11.63
N LEU A 147 -11.58 9.23 -12.91
CA LEU A 147 -12.89 9.72 -13.34
C LEU A 147 -13.90 8.59 -13.12
N SER A 148 -14.74 8.70 -12.11
CA SER A 148 -15.96 7.89 -12.04
C SER A 148 -16.89 8.37 -13.15
N LEU A 149 -17.05 7.56 -14.20
CA LEU A 149 -18.20 7.69 -15.09
C LEU A 149 -19.42 7.29 -14.26
N ALA A 150 -20.17 8.30 -13.83
CA ALA A 150 -21.56 8.08 -13.43
C ALA A 150 -22.31 7.63 -14.69
N GLU A 151 -22.56 6.33 -14.81
CA GLU A 151 -23.65 5.86 -15.64
C GLU A 151 -24.96 6.25 -14.94
N GLY A 152 -25.79 7.02 -15.63
CA GLY A 152 -27.17 7.29 -15.23
C GLY A 152 -27.66 8.67 -15.64
N VAL A 153 -28.24 8.79 -16.85
CA VAL A 153 -29.69 8.72 -17.07
C VAL A 153 -29.94 8.07 -18.43
#